data_AF-A0A5C4LFI0-F1
#
_entry.id   AF-A0A5C4LFI0-F1
#
_cell.length_a   1.000
_cell.length_b   1.000
_cell.length_c   1.000
_cell.angle_alpha   90.00
_cell.angle_beta   90.00
_cell.angle_gamma   90.00
#
_symmetry.space_group_name_H-M   'P 1'
#
loop_
_entity.id
_entity.type
_entity.pdbx_description
1 polymer ?
#
loop_
_entity_poly.entity_id
_entity_poly.type
_entity_poly.pdbx_seq_one_letter_code
_entity_poly.pdbx_strand_id
1 'polypeptide(L)'
;MTADMVFLMRRQEPRSRFQDLDSVTINVAVITDDGDQIAAGSEGTIVGIWRGGAAYEVEFAEPPGALATIDPGDLTLVARAPI
;
A
#
# COMPACT_ATOMS: atom_id res chain seq x y z
N MET A 1 -21.99 -7.19 -23.74
CA MET A 1 -20.62 -7.43 -23.23
C MET A 1 -20.69 -8.60 -22.27
N THR A 2 -20.02 -9.71 -22.57
CA THR A 2 -20.12 -10.96 -21.81
C THR A 2 -18.99 -11.05 -20.78
N ALA A 3 -19.27 -11.63 -19.62
CA ALA A 3 -18.37 -11.69 -18.45
C ALA A 3 -16.95 -12.21 -18.75
N ASP A 4 -16.77 -13.03 -19.79
CA ASP A 4 -15.46 -13.51 -20.27
C ASP A 4 -14.49 -12.37 -20.64
N MET A 5 -14.97 -11.26 -21.22
CA MET A 5 -14.11 -10.12 -21.54
C MET A 5 -13.62 -9.39 -20.28
N VAL A 6 -14.46 -9.33 -19.23
CA VAL A 6 -14.10 -8.73 -17.94
C VAL A 6 -13.02 -9.57 -17.24
N PHE A 7 -13.13 -10.91 -17.33
CA PHE A 7 -12.15 -11.83 -16.77
C PHE A 7 -10.78 -11.75 -17.46
N LEU A 8 -10.75 -11.60 -18.78
CA LEU A 8 -9.49 -11.47 -19.52
C LEU A 8 -8.80 -10.12 -19.27
N MET A 9 -9.57 -9.03 -19.15
CA MET A 9 -9.00 -7.69 -18.87
C MET A 9 -8.40 -7.58 -17.46
N ARG A 10 -9.01 -8.20 -16.44
CA ARG A 10 -8.43 -8.27 -15.08
C ARG A 10 -7.05 -8.93 -15.02
N ARG A 11 -6.72 -9.80 -15.99
CA ARG A 11 -5.41 -10.46 -16.09
C ARG A 11 -4.32 -9.58 -16.69
N GLN A 12 -4.67 -8.43 -17.27
CA GLN A 12 -3.75 -7.53 -17.96
C GLN A 12 -3.57 -6.18 -17.26
N GLU A 13 -4.26 -5.92 -16.15
CA GLU A 13 -3.90 -4.80 -15.28
C GLU A 13 -2.47 -5.06 -14.77
N PRO A 14 -1.55 -4.09 -14.92
CA PRO A 14 -0.22 -4.21 -14.33
C PRO A 14 -0.41 -4.55 -12.87
N ARG A 15 0.16 -5.68 -12.43
CA ARG A 15 0.20 -5.97 -11.00
C ARG A 15 0.86 -4.78 -10.33
N SER A 16 0.11 -4.12 -9.46
CA SER A 16 0.60 -3.08 -8.57
C SER A 16 1.95 -3.49 -7.97
N ARG A 17 2.86 -2.53 -7.77
CA ARG A 17 4.23 -2.78 -7.26
C ARG A 17 4.22 -3.52 -5.91
N PHE A 18 3.21 -3.23 -5.10
CA PHE A 18 2.92 -3.90 -3.85
C PHE A 18 1.51 -4.49 -3.86
N GLN A 19 1.25 -5.46 -2.99
CA GLN A 19 -0.04 -6.11 -2.80
C GLN A 19 -0.57 -5.87 -1.38
N ASP A 20 -1.85 -6.12 -1.16
CA ASP A 20 -2.44 -6.08 0.16
C ASP A 20 -1.67 -6.99 1.13
N LEU A 21 -1.50 -6.51 2.36
CA LEU A 21 -0.77 -7.14 3.45
C LEU A 21 0.75 -7.27 3.26
N ASP A 22 1.32 -6.66 2.22
CA ASP A 22 2.77 -6.49 2.16
C ASP A 22 3.24 -5.63 3.35
N SER A 23 4.33 -6.05 3.99
CA SER A 23 5.05 -5.24 4.96
C SER A 23 6.01 -4.32 4.23
N VAL A 24 6.00 -3.03 4.56
CA VAL A 24 6.79 -1.99 3.90
C VAL A 24 7.45 -1.08 4.91
N THR A 25 8.54 -0.44 4.52
CA THR A 25 9.16 0.67 5.23
C THR A 25 8.91 1.96 4.48
N ILE A 26 8.61 3.05 5.20
CA ILE A 26 8.50 4.39 4.60
C ILE A 26 9.88 5.05 4.49
N ASN A 27 10.17 5.67 3.35
CA ASN A 27 11.47 6.29 3.05
C ASN A 27 11.52 7.77 3.46
N VAL A 28 10.35 8.38 3.72
CA VAL A 28 10.18 9.77 4.15
C VAL A 28 9.27 9.81 5.37
N ALA A 29 9.34 10.90 6.15
CA ALA A 29 8.36 11.13 7.20
C ALA A 29 7.00 11.45 6.59
N VAL A 30 5.93 10.91 7.17
CA VAL A 30 4.54 11.09 6.70
C VAL A 30 3.65 11.58 7.84
N ILE A 31 2.54 12.21 7.46
CA ILE A 31 1.45 12.57 8.37
C ILE A 31 0.32 11.58 8.13
N THR A 32 -0.20 10.99 9.20
CA THR A 32 -1.34 10.08 9.15
C THR A 32 -2.63 10.85 8.88
N ASP A 33 -3.69 10.13 8.52
CA ASP A 33 -5.01 10.71 8.31
C ASP A 33 -5.57 11.36 9.60
N ASP A 34 -5.10 10.92 10.77
CA ASP A 34 -5.41 11.49 12.09
C ASP A 34 -4.47 12.66 12.49
N GLY A 35 -3.44 12.94 11.71
CA GLY A 35 -2.51 14.07 11.91
C GLY A 35 -1.23 13.74 12.69
N ASP A 36 -1.00 12.47 13.03
CA ASP A 36 0.23 12.03 13.69
C ASP A 36 1.41 11.98 12.71
N GLN A 37 2.61 12.29 13.19
CA GLN A 37 3.82 12.18 12.37
C GLN A 37 4.48 10.82 12.57
N ILE A 38 4.70 10.10 11.46
CA ILE A 38 5.49 8.86 11.43
C ILE A 38 6.84 9.15 10.79
N ALA A 39 7.92 8.69 11.44
CA ALA A 39 9.28 8.94 10.98
C ALA A 39 9.67 8.04 9.79
N ALA A 40 10.53 8.57 8.91
CA ALA A 40 11.20 7.76 7.90
C ALA A 40 11.90 6.55 8.55
N GLY A 41 11.82 5.39 7.90
CA GLY A 41 12.34 4.13 8.42
C GLY A 41 11.32 3.32 9.22
N SER A 42 10.14 3.87 9.53
CA SER A 42 9.07 3.10 10.18
C SER A 42 8.49 2.04 9.25
N GLU A 43 8.21 0.87 9.81
CA GLU A 43 7.51 -0.20 9.13
C GLU A 43 5.98 -0.04 9.26
N GLY A 44 5.27 -0.43 8.21
CA GLY A 44 3.81 -0.50 8.17
C GLY A 44 3.35 -1.63 7.26
N THR A 45 2.04 -1.84 7.23
CA THR A 45 1.39 -2.87 6.41
C THR A 45 0.48 -2.22 5.39
N ILE A 46 0.55 -2.64 4.13
CA ILE A 46 -0.38 -2.17 3.12
C ILE A 46 -1.76 -2.76 3.39
N VAL A 47 -2.75 -1.90 3.56
CA VAL A 47 -4.15 -2.29 3.81
C VAL A 47 -5.10 -1.84 2.70
N GLY A 48 -4.60 -1.04 1.75
CA GLY A 48 -5.36 -0.62 0.58
C GLY A 48 -4.48 -0.21 -0.59
N ILE A 49 -4.98 -0.42 -1.81
CA ILE A 49 -4.32 -0.07 -3.07
C ILE A 49 -5.20 0.88 -3.88
N TRP A 50 -4.71 2.10 -4.12
CA TRP A 50 -5.45 3.11 -4.85
C TRP A 50 -5.11 3.11 -6.34
N ARG A 51 -6.15 3.08 -7.19
CA ARG A 51 -6.06 3.19 -8.66
C ARG A 51 -5.01 2.25 -9.29
N GLY A 52 -4.92 1.01 -8.79
CA GLY A 52 -3.98 0.01 -9.32
C GLY A 52 -2.52 0.21 -8.91
N GLY A 53 -2.25 0.95 -7.83
CA GLY A 53 -0.90 1.17 -7.30
C GLY A 53 -0.35 2.57 -7.54
N ALA A 54 -1.23 3.54 -7.84
CA ALA A 54 -0.85 4.94 -7.88
C ALA A 54 -0.51 5.47 -6.47
N ALA A 55 -1.14 4.92 -5.43
CA ALA A 55 -0.82 5.16 -4.03
C ALA A 55 -1.25 3.95 -3.18
N TYR A 56 -0.76 3.87 -1.96
CA TYR A 56 -1.00 2.77 -1.02
C TYR A 56 -1.43 3.32 0.32
N GLU A 57 -2.47 2.74 0.89
CA GLU A 57 -2.86 2.98 2.27
C GLU A 57 -2.04 2.05 3.17
N VAL A 58 -1.28 2.64 4.09
CA VAL A 58 -0.37 1.93 4.99
C VAL A 58 -0.84 2.13 6.42
N GLU A 59 -1.08 1.03 7.13
CA GLU A 59 -1.35 1.00 8.57
C GLU A 59 -0.05 0.83 9.35
N PHE A 60 0.12 1.64 10.39
CA PHE A 60 1.25 1.55 11.32
C PHE A 60 0.81 0.94 12.65
N ALA A 61 1.73 0.22 13.30
CA ALA A 61 1.46 -0.40 14.60
C ALA A 61 1.33 0.63 15.74
N GLU A 62 2.08 1.72 15.66
CA GLU A 62 2.05 2.81 16.63
C GLU A 62 2.03 4.18 15.93
N PRO A 63 1.09 5.08 16.30
CA PRO A 63 -0.04 4.83 17.20
C PRO A 63 -1.05 3.83 16.59
N PRO A 64 -1.80 3.08 17.42
CA PRO A 64 -2.77 2.10 16.90
C PRO A 64 -3.83 2.76 16.01
N GLY A 65 -4.06 2.18 14.83
CA GLY A 65 -5.03 2.70 13.84
C GLY A 65 -4.48 3.82 12.95
N ALA A 66 -3.20 4.20 13.10
CA ALA A 66 -2.57 5.18 12.25
C ALA A 66 -2.51 4.71 10.79
N LEU A 67 -3.18 5.44 9.90
CA LEU A 67 -3.22 5.20 8.46
C LEU A 67 -2.59 6.38 7.71
N ALA A 68 -1.87 6.10 6.63
CA ALA A 68 -1.44 7.14 5.70
C ALA A 68 -1.53 6.64 4.26
N THR A 69 -1.94 7.54 3.35
CA THR A 69 -1.84 7.30 1.90
C THR A 69 -0.47 7.75 1.39
N ILE A 70 0.30 6.82 0.84
CA ILE A 70 1.72 7.02 0.50
C ILE A 70 1.98 6.67 -0.98
N ASP A 71 2.81 7.49 -1.63
CA ASP A 71 3.27 7.27 -2.99
C ASP A 71 4.18 6.03 -3.11
N PRO A 72 4.13 5.26 -4.22
CA PRO A 72 4.98 4.10 -4.44
C PRO A 72 6.48 4.37 -4.34
N GLY A 73 6.91 5.60 -4.65
CA GLY A 73 8.32 6.01 -4.60
C GLY A 73 8.88 6.05 -3.19
N ASP A 74 8.01 6.26 -2.20
CA ASP A 74 8.36 6.45 -0.80
C ASP A 74 8.24 5.17 0.03
N LEU A 75 8.00 4.03 -0.63
CA LEU A 75 7.91 2.73 0.01
C LEU A 75 9.03 1.79 -0.43
N THR A 76 9.53 1.03 0.52
CA THR A 76 10.43 -0.10 0.31
C THR A 76 9.76 -1.37 0.84
N LEU A 77 9.76 -2.45 0.05
CA LEU A 77 9.23 -3.74 0.50
C LEU A 77 10.13 -4.34 1.58
N VAL A 78 9.53 -4.73 2.70
CA VAL A 78 10.17 -5.55 3.74
C VAL A 78 9.85 -7.03 3.51
N ALA A 79 8.56 -7.35 3.38
CA ALA A 79 8.09 -8.72 3.22
C ALA A 79 6.83 -8.78 2.35
N ARG A 80 6.72 -9.82 1.51
CA ARG A 80 5.49 -10.10 0.78
C ARG A 80 4.47 -10.74 1.71
N ALA A 81 3.19 -10.41 1.51
CA ALA A 81 2.12 -11.18 2.14
C ALA A 81 2.25 -12.67 1.79
N PRO A 82 2.03 -13.58 2.75
CA PRO A 82 2.01 -15.01 2.49
C PRO A 82 0.88 -15.36 1.50
N ILE A 83 1.15 -16.34 0.65
CA ILE A 83 0.19 -16.90 -0.34
C ILE A 83 -0.79 -17.87 0.32
#